data_AF-A0A7S3PT73-F1
#
_entry.id   AF-A0A7S3PT73-F1
#
_cell.length_a   1.000
_cell.length_b   1.000
_cell.length_c   1.000
_cell.angle_alpha   90.00
_cell.angle_beta   90.00
_cell.angle_gamma   90.00
#
_symmetry.space_group_name_H-M   'P 1'
#
loop_
_entity.id
_entity.type
_entity.pdbx_description
1 polymer ?
#
loop_
_entity_poly.entity_id
_entity_poly.type
_entity_poly.pdbx_seq_one_letter_code
_entity_poly.pdbx_strand_id
1 'polypeptide(L)'
;EAQDTRPGRIRESEVPSECTVYMDGVFDLFHIGHLEAIRQCAALGSTVIIGVTGDADATGYKRAPILSEDNRVAIVEAIREVDKVICPCPLIVTEEFMLEHGIDLVVHGF
;
A
#
# COMPACT_ATOMS: atom_id res chain seq x y z
N GLU A 1 -20.42 28.96 0.39
CA GLU A 1 -20.14 27.74 1.17
C GLU A 1 -20.12 26.55 0.24
N ALA A 2 -18.96 25.92 0.13
CA ALA A 2 -18.74 24.52 -0.24
C ALA A 2 -17.23 24.32 0.01
N GLN A 3 -16.90 23.71 1.15
CA GLN A 3 -15.52 23.32 1.44
C GLN A 3 -15.19 22.18 0.46
N ASP A 4 -14.17 22.41 -0.36
CA ASP A 4 -13.60 21.39 -1.24
C ASP A 4 -12.93 20.33 -0.35
N THR A 5 -13.62 19.22 -0.11
CA THR A 5 -13.20 18.13 0.80
C THR A 5 -12.19 17.18 0.15
N ARG A 6 -11.46 17.62 -0.88
CA ARG A 6 -10.41 16.78 -1.49
C ARG A 6 -9.17 16.81 -0.59
N PRO A 7 -8.63 15.66 -0.16
CA PRO A 7 -7.37 15.64 0.59
C PRO A 7 -6.30 16.35 -0.26
N GLY A 8 -5.68 17.36 0.34
CA GLY A 8 -4.75 18.25 -0.35
C GLY A 8 -3.54 17.49 -0.87
N ARG A 9 -3.13 17.77 -2.11
CA ARG A 9 -1.87 17.26 -2.67
C ARG A 9 -0.70 17.88 -1.89
N ILE A 10 -0.04 17.05 -1.09
CA ILE A 10 1.15 17.44 -0.30
C ILE A 10 2.30 17.76 -1.26
N ARG A 11 3.06 18.84 -1.00
CA ARG A 11 4.30 19.14 -1.73
C ARG A 11 5.46 18.34 -1.12
N GLU A 12 6.45 17.92 -1.90
CA GLU A 12 7.64 17.16 -1.42
C GLU A 12 8.34 17.83 -0.23
N SER A 13 8.26 19.15 -0.09
CA SER A 13 8.85 19.91 1.01
C SER A 13 8.09 19.84 2.34
N GLU A 14 6.88 19.28 2.35
CA GLU A 14 6.00 19.17 3.54
C GLU A 14 5.92 17.72 4.07
N VAL A 15 6.66 16.79 3.45
CA VAL A 15 6.74 15.41 3.94
C VAL A 15 7.47 15.44 5.29
N PRO A 16 6.85 14.94 6.38
CA PRO A 16 7.48 14.90 7.69
C PRO A 16 8.82 14.16 7.66
N SER A 17 9.75 14.52 8.55
CA SER A 17 11.09 13.90 8.60
C SER A 17 11.06 12.38 8.84
N GLU A 18 9.97 11.90 9.44
CA GLU A 18 9.61 10.48 9.49
C GLU A 18 8.23 10.37 8.84
N CYS A 19 8.15 9.74 7.67
CA CYS A 19 6.92 9.61 6.88
C CYS A 19 6.64 8.14 6.63
N THR A 20 5.50 7.67 7.10
CA THR A 20 5.02 6.32 6.86
C THR A 20 4.22 6.29 5.57
N VAL A 21 4.76 5.60 4.56
CA VAL A 21 4.12 5.42 3.26
C VAL A 21 3.42 4.08 3.20
N TYR A 22 2.24 4.07 2.59
CA TYR A 22 1.42 2.89 2.40
C TYR A 22 1.10 2.67 0.93
N MET A 23 1.30 1.44 0.44
CA MET A 23 0.87 1.00 -0.89
C MET A 23 0.13 -0.32 -0.77
N ASP A 24 -1.01 -0.44 -1.42
CA ASP A 24 -1.79 -1.67 -1.46
C ASP A 24 -1.79 -2.31 -2.85
N GLY A 25 -1.99 -3.63 -2.88
CA GLY A 25 -2.12 -4.37 -4.12
C GLY A 25 -2.40 -5.85 -3.92
N VAL A 26 -2.79 -6.49 -5.02
CA VAL A 26 -2.95 -7.94 -5.03
C VAL A 26 -1.58 -8.62 -5.08
N PHE A 27 -0.61 -8.10 -5.82
CA PHE A 27 0.74 -8.68 -5.95
C PHE A 27 0.79 -10.15 -6.42
N ASP A 28 -0.24 -10.59 -7.15
CA ASP A 28 -0.28 -11.93 -7.75
C ASP A 28 0.74 -12.05 -8.89
N LEU A 29 1.33 -13.25 -9.05
CA LEU A 29 2.42 -13.52 -10.00
C LEU A 29 3.50 -12.41 -10.00
N PHE A 30 4.06 -12.17 -8.81
CA PHE A 30 4.96 -11.05 -8.55
C PHE A 30 6.07 -10.90 -9.60
N HIS A 31 6.21 -9.69 -10.16
CA HIS A 31 7.15 -9.39 -11.24
C HIS A 31 7.80 -8.01 -11.05
N ILE A 32 8.76 -7.68 -11.92
CA ILE A 32 9.58 -6.46 -11.82
C ILE A 32 8.76 -5.16 -11.69
N GLY A 33 7.58 -5.09 -12.32
CA GLY A 33 6.67 -3.95 -12.17
C GLY A 33 6.25 -3.69 -10.72
N HIS A 34 5.91 -4.74 -9.96
CA HIS A 34 5.57 -4.59 -8.55
C HIS A 34 6.78 -4.17 -7.72
N LEU A 35 7.94 -4.77 -7.97
CA LEU A 35 9.18 -4.41 -7.26
C LEU A 35 9.55 -2.94 -7.47
N GLU A 36 9.45 -2.46 -8.70
CA GLU A 36 9.78 -1.07 -9.02
C GLU A 36 8.75 -0.10 -8.45
N ALA A 37 7.46 -0.45 -8.45
CA ALA A 37 6.44 0.34 -7.78
C ALA A 37 6.69 0.45 -6.26
N ILE A 38 7.04 -0.66 -5.60
CA ILE A 38 7.38 -0.67 -4.17
C ILE A 38 8.62 0.20 -3.90
N ARG A 39 9.65 0.15 -4.77
CA ARG A 39 10.83 1.01 -4.64
C ARG A 39 10.53 2.49 -4.81
N GLN A 40 9.65 2.83 -5.74
CA GLN A 40 9.19 4.21 -5.92
C GLN A 40 8.37 4.69 -4.72
N CYS A 41 7.54 3.82 -4.14
CA CYS A 41 6.85 4.09 -2.89
C CYS A 41 7.84 4.35 -1.75
N ALA A 42 8.82 3.46 -1.60
CA ALA A 42 9.85 3.55 -0.56
C ALA A 42 10.70 4.82 -0.64
N ALA A 43 10.87 5.40 -1.83
CA ALA A 43 11.56 6.67 -2.00
C ALA A 43 10.79 7.89 -1.46
N LEU A 44 9.50 7.74 -1.10
CA LEU A 44 8.62 8.81 -0.62
C LEU A 44 8.51 8.88 0.92
N GLY A 45 9.10 7.91 1.64
CA GLY A 45 8.96 7.80 3.09
C GLY A 45 10.16 7.16 3.76
N SER A 46 10.15 7.16 5.09
CA SER A 46 11.15 6.48 5.92
C SER A 46 10.69 5.11 6.41
N THR A 47 9.36 4.87 6.45
CA THR A 47 8.75 3.58 6.81
C THR A 47 7.78 3.15 5.72
N VAL A 48 7.88 1.91 5.25
CA VAL A 48 7.10 1.37 4.13
C VAL A 48 6.18 0.25 4.61
N ILE A 49 4.88 0.50 4.55
CA ILE A 49 3.83 -0.47 4.82
C ILE A 49 3.21 -0.93 3.49
N ILE A 50 3.17 -2.24 3.25
CA ILE A 50 2.51 -2.80 2.06
C ILE A 50 1.24 -3.55 2.46
N GLY A 51 0.12 -3.17 1.87
CA GLY A 51 -1.15 -3.88 1.99
C GLY A 51 -1.27 -4.98 0.94
N VAL A 52 -1.47 -6.22 1.35
CA VAL A 52 -1.78 -7.33 0.45
C VAL A 52 -3.29 -7.60 0.50
N THR A 53 -3.95 -7.48 -0.65
CA THR A 53 -5.40 -7.79 -0.75
C THR A 53 -5.63 -9.28 -0.48
N GLY A 54 -6.59 -9.61 0.38
CA GLY A 54 -6.94 -11.00 0.67
C GLY A 54 -7.54 -11.74 -0.53
N ASP A 55 -7.52 -13.06 -0.51
CA ASP A 55 -8.00 -13.90 -1.63
C ASP A 55 -9.51 -13.71 -1.87
N ALA A 56 -10.30 -13.57 -0.80
CA ALA A 56 -11.73 -13.33 -0.88
C ALA A 56 -12.05 -11.97 -1.54
N ASP A 57 -11.36 -10.92 -1.12
CA ASP A 57 -11.54 -9.56 -1.64
C ASP A 57 -11.06 -9.45 -3.08
N ALA A 58 -9.88 -10.00 -3.40
CA ALA A 58 -9.33 -10.00 -4.76
C ALA A 58 -10.26 -10.74 -5.75
N THR A 59 -10.82 -11.87 -5.31
CA THR A 59 -11.78 -12.65 -6.11
C THR A 59 -13.09 -11.88 -6.33
N GLY A 60 -13.63 -11.24 -5.30
CA GLY A 60 -14.90 -10.51 -5.37
C GLY A 60 -14.80 -9.19 -6.15
N TYR A 61 -13.68 -8.47 -6.01
CA TYR A 61 -13.46 -7.17 -6.65
C TYR A 61 -12.99 -7.30 -8.11
N LYS A 62 -12.13 -8.28 -8.41
CA LYS A 62 -11.47 -8.38 -9.72
C LYS A 62 -11.45 -9.81 -10.25
N ARG A 63 -10.47 -10.60 -9.83
CA ARG A 63 -10.23 -11.98 -10.29
C ARG A 63 -9.53 -12.77 -9.20
N ALA A 64 -9.80 -14.07 -9.14
CA ALA A 64 -9.10 -14.95 -8.23
C ALA A 64 -7.58 -14.92 -8.50
N PRO A 65 -6.74 -14.68 -7.48
CA PRO A 65 -5.30 -14.81 -7.57
C PRO A 65 -4.89 -16.25 -7.93
N ILE A 66 -3.76 -16.40 -8.62
CA ILE A 66 -3.13 -17.71 -8.84
C ILE A 66 -2.36 -18.16 -7.59
N LEU A 67 -1.67 -17.23 -6.93
CA LEU A 67 -0.99 -17.47 -5.66
C LEU A 67 -1.91 -17.13 -4.48
N SER A 68 -1.93 -18.01 -3.47
CA SER A 68 -2.62 -17.73 -2.20
C SER A 68 -2.10 -16.46 -1.53
N GLU A 69 -2.94 -15.82 -0.72
CA GLU A 69 -2.56 -14.64 0.06
C GLU A 69 -1.28 -14.85 0.88
N ASP A 70 -1.12 -16.01 1.53
CA ASP A 70 0.09 -16.34 2.29
C ASP A 70 1.37 -16.31 1.43
N ASN A 71 1.30 -16.84 0.20
CA ASN A 71 2.46 -16.84 -0.69
C ASN A 71 2.79 -15.42 -1.17
N ARG A 72 1.76 -14.61 -1.43
CA ARG A 72 1.91 -13.22 -1.84
C ARG A 72 2.50 -12.38 -0.72
N VAL A 73 2.02 -12.57 0.52
CA VAL A 73 2.60 -11.96 1.73
C VAL A 73 4.07 -12.34 1.88
N ALA A 74 4.41 -13.63 1.83
CA ALA A 74 5.79 -14.08 2.00
C ALA A 74 6.75 -13.49 0.94
N ILE A 75 6.29 -13.30 -0.30
CA ILE A 75 7.07 -12.64 -1.35
C ILE A 75 7.29 -11.16 -1.01
N VAL A 76 6.24 -10.45 -0.59
CA VAL A 76 6.31 -9.01 -0.29
C VAL A 76 7.16 -8.75 0.95
N GLU A 77 7.02 -9.55 2.01
CA GLU A 77 7.84 -9.46 3.24
C GLU A 77 9.33 -9.69 2.98
N ALA A 78 9.69 -10.45 1.93
CA ALA A 78 11.08 -10.69 1.57
C ALA A 78 11.75 -9.49 0.85
N ILE A 79 10.98 -8.45 0.51
CA ILE A 79 11.51 -7.27 -0.18
C ILE A 79 12.20 -6.37 0.83
N ARG A 80 13.45 -6.01 0.54
CA ARG A 80 14.31 -5.21 1.43
C ARG A 80 13.70 -3.88 1.83
N GLU A 81 13.00 -3.23 0.91
CA GLU A 81 12.38 -1.92 1.11
C GLU A 81 11.10 -1.97 1.96
N VAL A 82 10.57 -3.15 2.32
CA VAL A 82 9.29 -3.30 3.03
C VAL A 82 9.53 -3.51 4.52
N ASP A 83 8.94 -2.64 5.35
CA ASP A 83 9.07 -2.73 6.82
C ASP A 83 7.93 -3.53 7.46
N LYS A 84 6.72 -3.44 6.89
CA LYS A 84 5.52 -4.11 7.41
C LYS A 84 4.58 -4.51 6.29
N VAL A 85 3.97 -5.68 6.43
CA VAL A 85 2.88 -6.14 5.56
C VAL A 85 1.57 -6.22 6.33
N ILE A 86 0.47 -5.80 5.71
CA ILE A 86 -0.89 -5.91 6.25
C ILE A 86 -1.71 -6.77 5.29
N CYS A 87 -2.22 -7.90 5.78
CA CYS A 87 -3.08 -8.81 5.02
C CYS A 87 -4.16 -9.41 5.94
N PRO A 88 -5.43 -9.43 5.53
CA PRO A 88 -5.98 -8.73 4.35
C PRO A 88 -6.01 -7.22 4.57
N CYS A 89 -5.66 -6.44 3.54
CA CYS A 89 -5.82 -4.98 3.56
C CYS A 89 -7.22 -4.56 3.04
N PRO A 90 -7.75 -3.41 3.48
CA PRO A 90 -9.06 -2.94 3.01
C PRO A 90 -9.01 -2.50 1.54
N LEU A 91 -10.09 -2.77 0.79
CA LEU A 91 -10.24 -2.31 -0.61
C LEU A 91 -10.40 -0.78 -0.73
N ILE A 92 -10.94 -0.14 0.31
CA ILE A 92 -11.10 1.30 0.40
C ILE A 92 -10.34 1.74 1.64
N VAL A 93 -9.27 2.50 1.44
CA VAL A 93 -8.51 3.09 2.54
C VAL A 93 -9.35 4.19 3.17
N THR A 94 -9.56 4.08 4.48
CA THR A 94 -10.30 5.09 5.27
C THR A 94 -9.36 5.86 6.19
N GLU A 95 -9.82 7.01 6.68
CA GLU A 95 -9.05 7.82 7.63
C GLU A 95 -8.78 7.04 8.93
N GLU A 96 -9.74 6.22 9.39
CA GLU A 96 -9.57 5.39 10.58
C GLU A 96 -8.45 4.36 10.40
N PHE A 97 -8.38 3.69 9.24
CA PHE A 97 -7.30 2.76 8.92
C PHE A 97 -5.94 3.45 8.88
N MET A 98 -5.89 4.65 8.30
CA MET A 98 -4.66 5.45 8.25
C MET A 98 -4.20 5.83 9.67
N LEU A 99 -5.11 6.30 10.52
CA LEU A 99 -4.80 6.67 11.90
C LEU A 99 -4.38 5.46 12.74
N GLU A 100 -5.02 4.30 12.57
CA GLU A 100 -4.71 3.06 13.29
C GLU A 100 -3.27 2.57 13.00
N HIS A 101 -2.83 2.73 11.75
CA HIS A 101 -1.51 2.28 11.32
C HIS A 101 -0.45 3.37 11.24
N GLY A 102 -0.80 4.62 11.59
CA GLY A 102 0.10 5.77 11.51
C GLY A 102 0.56 6.06 10.08
N ILE A 103 -0.32 5.90 9.10
CA ILE A 103 -0.01 6.13 7.67
C ILE A 103 -0.15 7.62 7.38
N ASP A 104 0.93 8.22 6.87
CA ASP A 104 0.97 9.64 6.48
C ASP A 104 0.66 9.84 5.00
N LEU A 105 1.07 8.90 4.15
CA LEU A 105 0.92 9.00 2.69
C LEU A 105 0.48 7.67 2.09
N VAL A 106 -0.60 7.71 1.31
CA VAL A 106 -1.09 6.58 0.51
C VAL A 106 -0.61 6.73 -0.93
N VAL A 107 0.03 5.70 -1.45
CA VAL A 107 0.60 5.65 -2.81
C VAL A 107 -0.07 4.51 -3.57
N HIS A 108 -0.85 4.86 -4.59
CA HIS A 108 -1.39 3.88 -5.53
C HIS A 108 -0.48 3.74 -6.74
N GLY A 109 0.07 2.54 -6.92
CA GLY A 109 0.81 2.12 -8.12
C GLY A 109 -0.12 1.44 -9.12
N PHE A 110 0.23 1.50 -10.41
CA PHE A 110 -0.57 0.95 -11.52
C PHE A 110 -0.13 -0.46 -11.91
#